data_AF-A0A0G4NT27-F1
#
_entry.id   AF-A0A0G4NT27-F1
#
_cell.length_a   1.000
_cell.length_b   1.000
_cell.length_c   1.000
_cell.angle_alpha   90.00
_cell.angle_beta   90.00
_cell.angle_gamma   90.00
#
_symmetry.space_group_name_H-M   'P 1'
#
loop_
_entity.id
_entity.type
_entity.pdbx_description
1 polymer ?
#
loop_
_entity_poly.entity_id
_entity_poly.type
_entity_poly.pdbx_seq_one_letter_code
_entity_poly.pdbx_strand_id
1 'polypeptide(L)'
;MYYSIHRVLHWRLLYRRVHRFHHETQQDGLLTGLDVHPLEYVFAQMATELMSAWMVGATLPELCFLSSVAKIFAMYSHSRSDAKAWISVMEHEAHHHDGRHNFGVTGLMDWAFGTMK
;
A
#
# COMPACT_ATOMS: atom_id res chain seq x y z
N MET A 1 -10.98 -0.72 -1.18
CA MET A 1 -10.87 -0.74 0.29
C MET A 1 -9.52 -0.20 0.77
N TYR A 2 -8.38 -0.75 0.31
CA TYR A 2 -7.04 -0.25 0.65
C TYR A 2 -6.91 1.28 0.55
N TYR A 3 -7.25 1.89 -0.60
CA TYR A 3 -7.21 3.34 -0.82
C TYR A 3 -7.84 4.14 0.33
N SER A 4 -9.05 3.75 0.74
CA SER A 4 -9.80 4.44 1.77
C SER A 4 -9.14 4.31 3.14
N ILE A 5 -8.67 3.11 3.49
CA ILE A 5 -8.00 2.86 4.76
C ILE A 5 -6.66 3.59 4.80
N HIS A 6 -5.87 3.52 3.73
CA HIS A 6 -4.62 4.23 3.61
C HIS A 6 -4.82 5.75 3.75
N ARG A 7 -5.80 6.33 3.05
CA ARG A 7 -6.14 7.75 3.21
C ARG A 7 -6.58 8.11 4.64
N VAL A 8 -7.28 7.22 5.34
CA VAL A 8 -7.64 7.42 6.76
C VAL A 8 -6.43 7.33 7.68
N LEU A 9 -5.45 6.46 7.38
CA LEU A 9 -4.19 6.38 8.12
C LEU A 9 -3.38 7.69 8.06
N HIS A 10 -3.58 8.52 7.03
CA HIS A 10 -3.04 9.88 6.97
C HIS A 10 -3.77 10.91 7.84
N TRP A 11 -4.85 10.55 8.55
CA TRP A 11 -5.43 11.43 9.56
C TRP A 11 -4.42 11.64 10.68
N ARG A 12 -4.16 12.90 11.04
CA ARG A 12 -3.26 13.38 12.12
C ARG A 12 -3.01 12.44 13.32
N LEU A 13 -4.03 11.78 13.87
CA LEU A 13 -3.83 10.86 15.00
C LEU A 13 -3.26 9.51 14.57
N LEU A 14 -3.85 8.89 13.55
CA LEU A 14 -3.43 7.61 13.00
C LEU A 14 -2.07 7.73 12.32
N TYR A 15 -1.82 8.83 11.62
CA TYR A 15 -0.52 9.09 11.02
C TYR A 15 0.56 9.07 12.08
N ARG A 16 0.47 9.94 13.09
CA ARG A 16 1.52 10.06 14.11
C ARG A 16 1.77 8.79 14.93
N ARG A 17 0.77 7.92 15.10
CA ARG A 17 0.86 6.73 15.97
C ARG A 17 1.08 5.42 15.22
N VAL A 18 0.68 5.35 13.95
CA VAL A 18 0.66 4.10 13.18
C VAL A 18 1.46 4.30 11.90
N HIS A 19 1.00 5.19 11.03
CA HIS A 19 1.50 5.26 9.66
C HIS A 19 2.82 6.02 9.51
N ARG A 20 3.16 6.87 10.47
CA ARG A 20 4.42 7.62 10.51
C ARG A 20 5.61 6.67 10.54
N PHE A 21 5.50 5.51 11.20
CA PHE A 21 6.55 4.49 11.20
C PHE A 21 6.89 4.06 9.77
N HIS A 22 5.87 3.73 8.97
CA HIS A 22 6.04 3.34 7.58
C HIS A 22 6.70 4.43 6.72
N HIS A 23 6.29 5.69 6.90
CA HIS A 23 6.88 6.85 6.20
C HIS A 23 8.29 7.23 6.69
N GLU A 24 8.66 6.88 7.92
CA GLU A 24 9.98 7.18 8.50
C GLU A 24 11.03 6.10 8.21
N THR A 25 10.60 4.85 8.02
CA THR A 25 11.50 3.79 7.58
C THR A 25 12.08 4.20 6.23
N GLN A 26 13.40 4.39 6.17
CA GLN A 26 14.10 4.81 4.96
C GLN A 26 13.70 3.88 3.81
N GLN A 27 13.18 4.46 2.73
CA GLN A 27 12.58 3.79 1.58
C GLN A 27 13.61 3.08 0.68
N ASP A 28 14.85 2.92 1.15
CA ASP A 28 15.96 2.41 0.36
C ASP A 28 16.08 0.89 0.51
N GLY A 29 15.10 0.14 0.00
CA GLY A 29 15.22 -1.31 -0.11
C GLY A 29 13.93 -2.04 -0.42
N LEU A 30 14.04 -3.17 -1.14
CA LEU A 30 12.91 -4.05 -1.47
C LEU A 30 12.12 -4.51 -0.23
N LEU A 31 12.80 -4.68 0.91
CA LEU A 31 12.22 -5.19 2.16
C LEU A 31 11.52 -4.11 2.98
N THR A 32 11.80 -2.83 2.75
CA THR A 32 11.21 -1.73 3.55
C THR A 32 9.72 -1.57 3.24
N GLY A 33 9.26 -2.06 2.09
CA GLY A 33 7.83 -2.21 1.79
C GLY A 33 7.08 -3.20 2.70
N LEU A 34 7.80 -3.99 3.50
CA LEU A 34 7.24 -4.85 4.55
C LEU A 34 7.33 -4.23 5.94
N ASP A 35 8.06 -3.12 6.10
CA ASP A 35 8.22 -2.40 7.36
C ASP A 35 7.00 -1.49 7.59
N VAL A 36 5.94 -2.12 8.07
CA VAL A 36 4.67 -1.47 8.41
C VAL A 36 4.31 -1.72 9.86
N HIS A 37 3.58 -0.78 10.46
CA HIS A 37 3.06 -0.96 11.81
C HIS A 37 2.08 -2.15 11.83
N PRO A 38 2.06 -3.03 12.86
CA PRO A 38 1.17 -4.20 12.87
C PRO A 38 -0.32 -3.88 12.66
N LEU A 39 -0.79 -2.75 13.20
CA LEU A 39 -2.17 -2.29 12.96
C LEU A 39 -2.41 -1.90 11.50
N GLU A 40 -1.44 -1.27 10.85
CA GLU A 40 -1.54 -0.97 9.42
C GLU A 40 -1.57 -2.25 8.60
N TYR A 41 -0.71 -3.21 8.92
CA TYR A 41 -0.75 -4.53 8.28
C TYR A 41 -2.13 -5.20 8.40
N VAL A 42 -2.68 -5.26 9.61
CA VAL A 42 -3.97 -5.91 9.88
C VAL A 42 -5.12 -5.21 9.14
N PHE A 43 -5.20 -3.88 9.23
CA PHE A 43 -6.36 -3.14 8.73
C PHE A 43 -6.24 -2.75 7.26
N ALA A 44 -5.06 -2.37 6.76
CA ALA A 44 -4.90 -1.95 5.38
C ALA A 44 -4.65 -3.15 4.45
N GLN A 45 -3.71 -4.03 4.80
CA GLN A 45 -3.31 -5.16 3.95
C GLN A 45 -4.18 -6.40 4.18
N MET A 46 -4.12 -6.99 5.37
CA MET A 46 -4.75 -8.28 5.66
C MET A 46 -6.27 -8.21 5.51
N ALA A 47 -6.92 -7.15 6.01
CA ALA A 47 -8.36 -6.99 5.81
C ALA A 47 -8.71 -6.85 4.32
N THR A 48 -7.91 -6.14 3.51
CA THR A 48 -8.15 -6.01 2.05
C THR A 48 -8.04 -7.35 1.35
N GLU A 49 -7.03 -8.13 1.68
CA GLU A 49 -6.84 -9.48 1.13
C GLU A 49 -8.00 -10.40 1.50
N LEU A 50 -8.36 -10.46 2.79
CA LEU A 50 -9.45 -11.31 3.28
C LEU A 50 -10.81 -10.90 2.71
N MET A 51 -11.09 -9.60 2.61
CA MET A 51 -12.33 -9.11 2.01
C MET A 51 -12.38 -9.48 0.52
N SER A 52 -11.28 -9.29 -0.22
CA SER A 52 -11.21 -9.63 -1.64
C SER A 52 -11.41 -11.13 -1.86
N ALA A 53 -10.74 -11.97 -1.06
CA ALA A 53 -10.88 -13.42 -1.09
C ALA A 53 -12.31 -13.87 -0.76
N TRP A 54 -12.93 -13.26 0.26
CA TRP A 54 -14.32 -13.55 0.62
C TRP A 54 -15.29 -13.19 -0.51
N MET A 55 -15.12 -12.03 -1.16
CA MET A 55 -15.98 -11.58 -2.26
C MET A 55 -15.94 -12.52 -3.47
N VAL A 56 -14.79 -13.12 -3.77
CA VAL A 56 -14.63 -14.04 -4.92
C VAL A 56 -14.77 -15.51 -4.54
N GLY A 57 -14.99 -15.83 -3.26
CA GLY A 57 -15.09 -17.21 -2.78
C GLY A 57 -13.77 -18.00 -2.85
N ALA A 58 -12.63 -17.32 -2.66
CA ALA A 58 -11.31 -17.95 -2.75
C ALA A 58 -11.07 -18.98 -1.65
N THR A 59 -10.42 -20.08 -2.01
CA THR A 59 -9.90 -21.11 -1.11
C THR A 59 -8.62 -20.63 -0.40
N LEU A 60 -8.20 -21.36 0.65
CA LEU A 60 -6.98 -21.02 1.38
C LEU A 60 -5.72 -21.00 0.49
N PRO A 61 -5.49 -21.98 -0.41
CA PRO A 61 -4.34 -21.91 -1.32
C PRO A 61 -4.37 -20.69 -2.25
N GLU A 62 -5.53 -20.31 -2.77
CA GLU A 62 -5.69 -19.13 -3.63
C GLU A 62 -5.43 -17.84 -2.85
N LEU A 63 -5.92 -17.74 -1.62
CA LEU A 63 -5.61 -16.63 -0.73
C LEU A 63 -4.10 -16.52 -0.46
N CYS A 64 -3.43 -17.62 -0.14
CA CYS A 64 -1.98 -17.63 0.09
C CYS A 64 -1.21 -17.19 -1.15
N PHE A 65 -1.64 -17.63 -2.33
CA PHE A 65 -1.05 -17.22 -3.60
C PHE A 65 -1.23 -15.71 -3.85
N LEU A 66 -2.47 -15.21 -3.74
CA LEU A 66 -2.79 -13.79 -3.94
C LEU A 66 -2.08 -12.89 -2.92
N SER A 67 -1.99 -13.31 -1.65
CA SER A 67 -1.25 -12.59 -0.61
C SER A 67 0.25 -12.53 -0.92
N SER A 68 0.83 -13.62 -1.43
CA SER A 68 2.23 -13.65 -1.86
C SER A 68 2.48 -12.67 -3.01
N VAL A 69 1.59 -12.64 -4.01
CA VAL A 69 1.66 -11.68 -5.13
C VAL A 69 1.53 -10.24 -4.64
N ALA A 70 0.58 -9.96 -3.73
CA ALA A 70 0.38 -8.64 -3.16
C ALA A 70 1.63 -8.14 -2.38
N LYS A 71 2.28 -9.02 -1.62
CA LYS A 71 3.53 -8.69 -0.91
C LYS A 71 4.68 -8.42 -1.86
N ILE A 72 4.84 -9.23 -2.91
CA ILE A 72 5.86 -8.97 -3.96
C ILE A 72 5.61 -7.61 -4.61
N PHE A 73 4.35 -7.28 -4.87
CA PHE A 73 3.99 -5.99 -5.45
C PHE A 73 4.28 -4.82 -4.50
N ALA A 74 3.95 -4.94 -3.21
CA ALA A 74 4.30 -3.96 -2.20
C ALA A 74 5.82 -3.78 -2.10
N MET A 75 6.58 -4.87 -2.05
CA MET A 75 8.05 -4.81 -2.06
C MET A 75 8.59 -4.12 -3.32
N TYR A 76 7.98 -4.39 -4.49
CA TYR A 76 8.35 -3.76 -5.75
C TYR A 76 8.02 -2.26 -5.79
N SER A 77 6.90 -1.82 -5.17
CA SER A 77 6.54 -0.40 -5.09
C SER A 77 7.48 0.46 -4.24
N HIS A 78 8.31 -0.20 -3.43
CA HIS A 78 9.40 0.40 -2.65
C HIS A 78 10.78 0.18 -3.26
N SER A 79 10.87 -0.49 -4.43
CA SER A 79 12.15 -0.68 -5.10
C SER A 79 12.53 0.58 -5.89
N ARG A 80 13.74 1.11 -5.64
CA ARG A 80 14.36 2.13 -6.53
C ARG A 80 14.63 1.48 -7.89
N SER A 81 13.66 1.62 -8.78
CA SER A 81 13.74 1.17 -10.16
C SER A 81 13.93 2.39 -11.06
N ASP A 82 15.10 2.52 -11.70
CA ASP A 82 15.32 3.51 -12.77
C ASP A 82 14.39 3.27 -13.98
N ALA A 83 13.82 2.07 -14.08
CA ALA A 83 12.78 1.75 -15.04
C ALA A 83 11.43 2.30 -14.56
N LYS A 84 10.93 3.31 -15.27
CA LYS A 84 9.60 3.94 -15.13
C LYS A 84 8.45 3.01 -15.53
N ALA A 85 8.49 1.74 -15.15
CA ALA A 85 7.70 0.72 -15.82
C ALA A 85 6.25 0.60 -15.31
N TRP A 86 5.91 1.18 -14.15
CA TRP A 86 4.56 1.05 -13.59
C TRP A 86 4.10 2.31 -12.87
N ILE A 87 2.89 2.77 -13.23
CA ILE A 87 2.18 3.93 -12.68
C ILE A 87 2.18 3.88 -11.13
N SER A 88 1.91 2.70 -10.58
CA SER A 88 1.90 2.39 -9.14
C SER A 88 3.20 2.70 -8.37
N VAL A 89 4.37 2.31 -8.90
CA VAL A 89 5.63 2.33 -8.14
C VAL A 89 6.14 3.76 -7.98
N MET A 90 6.09 4.53 -9.06
CA MET A 90 6.51 5.94 -9.03
C MET A 90 5.54 6.81 -8.21
N GLU A 91 4.24 6.51 -8.30
CA GLU A 91 3.22 7.22 -7.53
C GLU A 91 3.36 6.97 -6.02
N HIS A 92 3.73 5.76 -5.60
CA HIS A 92 3.90 5.43 -4.19
C HIS A 92 5.17 6.05 -3.58
N GLU A 93 6.30 6.05 -4.29
CA GLU A 93 7.50 6.77 -3.81
C GLU A 93 7.23 8.29 -3.71
N ALA A 94 6.55 8.86 -4.70
CA ALA A 94 6.12 10.26 -4.65
C ALA A 94 5.16 10.52 -3.47
N HIS A 95 4.32 9.55 -3.12
CA HIS A 95 3.46 9.60 -1.95
C HIS A 95 4.25 9.66 -0.64
N HIS A 96 5.35 8.91 -0.49
CA HIS A 96 6.20 9.00 0.72
C HIS A 96 6.79 10.40 0.94
N HIS A 97 7.06 11.12 -0.15
CA HIS A 97 7.55 12.50 -0.07
C HIS A 97 6.44 13.54 0.20
N ASP A 98 5.26 13.38 -0.40
CA ASP A 98 4.18 14.36 -0.34
C ASP A 98 3.15 14.08 0.77
N GLY A 99 2.80 12.80 0.97
CA GLY A 99 1.90 12.29 2.00
C GLY A 99 0.43 12.71 1.84
N ARG A 100 0.04 13.32 0.72
CA ARG A 100 -1.32 13.85 0.49
C ARG A 100 -1.97 13.40 -0.83
N HIS A 101 -1.21 12.77 -1.71
CA HIS A 101 -1.65 12.28 -3.02
C HIS A 101 -1.20 10.83 -3.20
N ASN A 102 -1.73 10.11 -4.19
CA ASN A 102 -1.28 8.77 -4.58
C ASN A 102 -1.42 7.71 -3.44
N PHE A 103 -2.62 7.60 -2.86
CA PHE A 103 -2.91 6.65 -1.78
C PHE A 103 -3.18 5.22 -2.27
N GLY A 104 -3.52 5.04 -3.54
CA GLY A 104 -3.91 3.79 -4.14
C GLY A 104 -2.72 3.02 -4.68
N VAL A 105 -2.79 1.70 -4.58
CA VAL A 105 -1.76 0.80 -5.10
C VAL A 105 -1.63 0.92 -6.62
N THR A 106 -2.71 1.12 -7.36
CA THR A 106 -2.72 1.14 -8.83
C THR A 106 -2.96 2.52 -9.45
N GLY A 107 -3.13 3.56 -8.64
CA GLY A 107 -3.55 4.90 -9.11
C GLY A 107 -5.01 5.02 -9.57
N LEU A 108 -5.71 3.91 -9.88
CA LEU A 108 -7.10 3.98 -10.38
C LEU A 108 -8.05 4.70 -9.42
N MET A 109 -7.92 4.44 -8.12
CA MET A 109 -8.72 5.12 -7.11
C MET A 109 -8.30 6.58 -6.94
N ASP A 110 -7.01 6.88 -7.05
CA ASP A 110 -6.53 8.26 -7.01
C ASP A 110 -7.04 9.08 -8.18
N TRP A 111 -7.08 8.51 -9.38
CA TRP A 111 -7.71 9.12 -10.54
C TRP A 111 -9.21 9.36 -10.29
N ALA A 112 -9.92 8.34 -9.82
CA ALA A 112 -11.37 8.43 -9.58
C ALA A 112 -11.75 9.44 -8.49
N PHE A 113 -10.91 9.61 -7.47
CA PHE A 113 -11.16 10.51 -6.33
C PHE A 113 -10.35 11.83 -6.40
N GLY A 114 -9.64 12.08 -7.51
CA GLY A 114 -8.87 13.31 -7.73
C GLY A 114 -7.68 13.50 -6.77
N THR A 115 -7.06 12.41 -6.34
CA THR A 115 -5.85 12.42 -5.49
C THR A 115 -4.59 11.98 -6.23
N MET A 116 -4.64 11.86 -7.56
CA MET A 116 -3.49 11.50 -8.39
C MET A 116 -2.58 12.71 -8.63
N LYS A 117 -1.26 12.51 -8.60
CA LYS A 117 -0.24 13.54 -8.82
C LYS A 117 0.97 13.01 -9.58
#